data_AF-Q61650-F1
#
_entry.id   AF-Q61650-F1
#
_cell.length_a   1.000
_cell.length_b   1.000
_cell.length_c   1.000
_cell.angle_alpha   90.00
_cell.angle_beta   90.00
_cell.angle_gamma   90.00
#
_symmetry.space_group_name_H-M   'P 1'
#
loop_
_entity.id
_entity.type
_entity.pdbx_description
1 polymer ?
#
loop_
_entity_poly.entity_id
_entity_poly.type
_entity_poly.pdbx_seq_one_letter_code
_entity_poly.pdbx_strand_id
1 'polypeptide(L)' 'MVHLTDAEKAAVSCLWGKVNSDEVGGEALGRLLVVYPWTQRYFDSFGDLSSA' A
#
# COMPACT_ATOMS: atom_id res chain seq x y z
N MET A 1 -13.83 -16.43 -12.05
CA MET A 1 -12.83 -16.65 -10.98
C MET A 1 -11.46 -16.51 -11.62
N VAL A 2 -10.49 -15.86 -10.97
CA VAL A 2 -9.13 -15.73 -11.53
C VAL A 2 -8.37 -17.03 -11.27
N HIS A 3 -7.68 -17.56 -12.28
CA HIS A 3 -6.84 -18.76 -12.18
C HIS A 3 -5.38 -18.35 -12.32
N LEU A 4 -4.61 -18.54 -11.25
CA LEU A 4 -3.16 -18.32 -11.26
C LEU A 4 -2.44 -19.63 -11.60
N THR A 5 -1.49 -19.54 -12.50
CA THR A 5 -0.47 -20.57 -12.73
C THR A 5 0.38 -20.76 -11.47
N ASP A 6 1.05 -21.91 -11.36
CA ASP A 6 1.91 -22.18 -10.20
C ASP A 6 3.11 -21.22 -10.15
N ALA A 7 3.60 -20.78 -11.31
CA ALA A 7 4.62 -19.75 -11.42
C ALA A 7 4.18 -18.41 -10.81
N GLU A 8 2.95 -17.96 -11.11
CA GLU A 8 2.41 -16.71 -10.57
C GLU A 8 2.23 -16.79 -9.04
N LYS A 9 1.71 -17.91 -8.52
CA LYS A 9 1.58 -18.13 -7.08
C LYS A 9 2.94 -18.10 -6.39
N ALA A 10 3.94 -18.75 -6.97
CA ALA A 10 5.30 -18.78 -6.45
C ALA A 10 5.93 -17.37 -6.46
N ALA A 11 5.72 -16.60 -7.52
CA ALA A 11 6.22 -15.23 -7.63
C ALA A 11 5.63 -14.32 -6.54
N VAL A 12 4.31 -14.33 -6.36
CA VAL A 12 3.62 -13.53 -5.32
C VAL A 12 4.11 -13.93 -3.92
N SER A 13 4.18 -15.22 -3.63
CA SER A 13 4.60 -15.72 -2.32
C SER A 13 6.06 -15.39 -2.00
N CYS A 14 6.95 -15.54 -2.99
CA CYS A 14 8.38 -15.22 -2.85
C CYS A 14 8.61 -13.72 -2.67
N LEU A 15 7.86 -12.88 -3.38
CA LEU A 15 7.92 -11.43 -3.21
C LEU A 15 7.42 -11.05 -1.82
N TRP A 16 6.25 -11.54 -1.41
CA TRP A 16 5.64 -11.21 -0.12
C TRP A 16 6.53 -11.60 1.06
N GLY A 17 7.21 -12.75 0.99
CA GLY A 17 8.17 -13.19 2.03
C GLY A 17 9.37 -12.26 2.23
N LYS A 18 9.58 -11.27 1.36
CA LYS A 18 10.66 -10.27 1.45
C LYS A 18 10.16 -8.87 1.82
N VAL A 19 8.84 -8.65 1.84
CA VAL A 19 8.25 -7.34 2.12
C VAL A 19 8.25 -7.08 3.62
N ASN A 20 8.81 -5.94 4.03
CA ASN A 20 8.58 -5.39 5.36
C ASN A 20 7.22 -4.65 5.36
N SER A 21 6.18 -5.27 5.91
CA SER A 21 4.81 -4.75 5.80
C SER A 21 4.60 -3.42 6.53
N ASP A 22 5.28 -3.19 7.65
CA ASP A 22 5.14 -1.95 8.43
C ASP A 22 5.73 -0.76 7.68
N GLU A 23 6.91 -0.96 7.08
CA GLU A 23 7.62 0.04 6.29
C GLU A 23 6.89 0.31 4.96
N VAL A 24 6.65 -0.74 4.16
CA VAL A 24 6.04 -0.60 2.84
C VAL A 24 4.58 -0.13 2.94
N GLY A 25 3.86 -0.54 3.99
CA GLY A 25 2.49 -0.07 4.26
C GLY A 25 2.45 1.43 4.56
N GLY A 26 3.35 1.91 5.44
CA GLY A 26 3.48 3.33 5.75
C GLY A 26 3.86 4.16 4.52
N GLU A 27 4.86 3.71 3.75
CA GLU A 27 5.28 4.39 2.52
C GLU A 27 4.16 4.45 1.47
N ALA A 28 3.44 3.35 1.27
CA ALA A 28 2.37 3.28 0.29
C ALA A 28 1.22 4.25 0.64
N LEU A 29 0.81 4.29 1.91
CA LEU A 29 -0.22 5.22 2.37
C LEU A 29 0.27 6.67 2.31
N GLY A 30 1.49 6.96 2.76
CA GLY A 30 2.06 8.31 2.67
C GLY A 30 2.08 8.83 1.22
N ARG A 31 2.56 8.00 0.28
CA ARG A 31 2.56 8.35 -1.16
C ARG A 31 1.15 8.57 -1.70
N LEU A 32 0.17 7.76 -1.30
CA LEU A 32 -1.23 7.93 -1.68
C LEU A 32 -1.77 9.31 -1.25
N LEU A 33 -1.53 9.71 0.00
CA LEU A 33 -2.04 10.96 0.56
C LEU A 33 -1.38 12.21 -0.05
N VAL A 34 -0.12 12.11 -0.49
CA VAL A 34 0.64 13.21 -1.12
C VAL A 34 0.36 13.30 -2.62
N VAL A 35 0.51 12.19 -3.34
CA VAL A 35 0.38 12.17 -4.81
C VAL A 35 -1.09 12.30 -5.24
N TYR A 36 -2.01 11.82 -4.39
CA TYR A 36 -3.45 11.88 -4.64
C TYR A 36 -4.20 12.54 -3.47
N PRO A 37 -4.08 13.88 -3.30
CA PRO A 37 -4.58 14.58 -2.10
C PRO A 37 -6.08 14.42 -1.84
N TRP A 38 -6.89 14.19 -2.88
CA TRP A 38 -8.33 13.95 -2.70
C TRP A 38 -8.65 12.71 -1.85
N THR A 39 -7.68 11.79 -1.70
CA THR A 39 -7.82 10.60 -0.86
C THR A 39 -7.77 10.93 0.63
N GLN A 40 -7.20 12.09 1.02
CA GLN A 40 -7.16 12.57 2.40
C GLN A 40 -8.56 12.71 3.02
N ARG A 41 -9.61 12.93 2.20
CA ARG A 41 -11.02 13.05 2.64
C ARG A 41 -11.56 11.86 3.45
N TYR A 42 -10.88 10.72 3.43
CA TYR A 42 -11.25 9.53 4.19
C TYR A 42 -10.48 9.38 5.50
N PHE A 43 -9.50 10.26 5.74
CA PHE A 43 -8.53 10.16 6.83
C PHE A 43 -8.57 11.38 7.75
N ASP A 44 -9.70 12.09 7.85
CA ASP A 44 -9.86 13.27 8.72
C ASP A 44 -9.50 13.00 10.20
N SER A 45 -9.64 11.76 10.66
CA SER A 45 -9.27 11.34 12.02
C SER A 45 -7.76 11.27 12.29
N PHE A 46 -6.91 11.31 11.26
CA PHE A 46 -5.45 11.22 11.40
C PHE A 46 -4.83 12.57 11.81
N GLY A 47 -5.62 13.64 11.86
CA GLY A 47 -5.16 14.99 12.17
C GLY A 47 -4.84 15.79 10.91
N ASP A 48 -3.99 16.80 11.06
CA ASP A 48 -3.61 17.66 9.95
C ASP A 48 -2.64 16.93 9.00
N LEU A 49 -3.10 16.66 7.78
CA LEU A 49 -2.35 16.01 6.70
C LEU A 49 -1.86 17.01 5.65
N SER A 50 -1.98 18.32 5.91
CA SER A 50 -1.60 19.37 4.96
C SER A 50 -0.09 19.48 4.74
N SER A 51 0.72 18.94 5.64
CA SER A 51 2.19 18.92 5.56
C SER A 51 2.79 17.53 5.33
N ALA A 52 1.96 16.54 4.99
CA ALA A 52 2.44 15.20 4.62
C ALA A 52 3.35 15.25 3.38
#